data_AF-A0A832M1M4-F1
#
_entry.id   AF-A0A832M1M4-F1
#
_cell.length_a   1.000
_cell.length_b   1.000
_cell.length_c   1.000
_cell.angle_alpha   90.00
_cell.angle_beta   90.00
_cell.angle_gamma   90.00
#
_symmetry.space_group_name_H-M   'P 1'
#
loop_
_entity.id
_entity.type
_entity.pdbx_description
1 polymer ?
#
loop_
_entity_poly.entity_id
_entity_poly.type
_entity_poly.pdbx_seq_one_letter_code
_entity_poly.pdbx_strand_id
1 'polypeptide(L)'
;MKAKGFATVLIMVAALAVPAIPAPVGFPILVDLSHKQPLLGLDVIIRVVPEAQWYVLVRTPEDAKALPASIANNAVVLVGDLSKVDLEKLGIVMVIFGQPQAPPSPEEVAALVKWLKAAPGRALWVAADSDYPAQGGPQSQEWANMIMEAVGCRLRIDYVSAEDRVSNASGAGYRVLAFGNVSEIPELRYGVDRVLFHGPGPIAWVDDAGKWHKLTPTEKPANTYIIVTTSPKGEIVKNSQVKLPNAYQPGDRGAITLMAAELIPVKGGYSIVLLSGESPYGAYQPIATWMYYGNVLSGPRFIRNVILWATGYMGELKEYAKL
;
A
#
# COMPACT_ATOMS: atom_id res chain seq x y z
N MET A 1 -3.07 -40.53 67.35
CA MET A 1 -2.82 -40.56 65.89
C MET A 1 -4.15 -40.55 65.14
N LYS A 2 -4.55 -39.41 64.55
CA LYS A 2 -5.72 -39.31 63.68
C LYS A 2 -5.23 -39.06 62.27
N ALA A 3 -5.46 -40.02 61.36
CA ALA A 3 -5.16 -39.87 59.94
C ALA A 3 -6.20 -38.95 59.30
N LYS A 4 -5.76 -37.86 58.66
CA LYS A 4 -6.60 -37.01 57.81
C LYS A 4 -6.47 -37.52 56.37
N GLY A 5 -7.57 -38.01 55.80
CA GLY A 5 -7.68 -38.30 54.37
C GLY A 5 -7.77 -37.00 53.58
N PHE A 6 -6.90 -36.84 52.58
CA PHE A 6 -7.04 -35.81 51.56
C PHE A 6 -7.81 -36.40 50.38
N ALA A 7 -8.98 -35.83 50.09
CA ALA A 7 -9.72 -36.11 48.86
C ALA A 7 -9.14 -35.24 47.73
N THR A 8 -8.54 -35.88 46.73
CA THR A 8 -8.09 -35.22 45.51
C THR A 8 -9.30 -34.97 44.61
N VAL A 9 -9.68 -33.70 44.44
CA VAL A 9 -10.67 -33.28 43.45
C VAL A 9 -9.96 -33.19 42.10
N LEU A 10 -10.27 -34.13 41.20
CA LEU A 10 -9.87 -34.05 39.79
C LEU A 10 -10.79 -33.06 39.07
N ILE A 11 -10.28 -31.90 38.69
CA ILE A 11 -10.95 -30.98 37.76
C ILE A 11 -10.57 -31.44 36.35
N MET A 12 -11.49 -32.13 35.66
CA MET A 12 -11.37 -32.36 34.22
C MET A 12 -11.68 -31.05 33.49
N VAL A 13 -10.63 -30.36 33.02
CA VAL A 13 -10.79 -29.29 32.03
C VAL A 13 -10.92 -29.96 30.67
N ALA A 14 -12.14 -30.01 30.14
CA ALA A 14 -12.39 -30.39 28.76
C ALA A 14 -11.79 -29.31 27.84
N ALA A 15 -10.61 -29.57 27.29
CA ALA A 15 -10.02 -28.75 26.25
C ALA A 15 -10.88 -28.89 24.98
N LEU A 16 -11.70 -27.89 24.70
CA LEU A 16 -12.34 -27.74 23.40
C LEU A 16 -11.23 -27.58 22.37
N ALA A 17 -11.01 -28.61 21.56
CA ALA A 17 -10.09 -28.56 20.44
C ALA A 17 -10.59 -27.53 19.44
N VAL A 18 -9.98 -26.34 19.47
CA VAL A 18 -10.16 -25.35 18.40
C VAL A 18 -9.59 -25.98 17.13
N PRO A 19 -10.35 -26.09 16.04
CA PRO A 19 -9.82 -26.66 14.80
C PRO A 19 -8.59 -25.85 14.37
N ALA A 20 -7.46 -26.53 14.23
CA ALA A 20 -6.22 -25.93 13.77
C ALA A 20 -6.44 -25.39 12.36
N ILE A 21 -6.26 -24.08 12.17
CA ILE A 21 -6.19 -23.50 10.84
C ILE A 21 -4.88 -24.01 10.22
N PRO A 22 -4.93 -24.68 9.05
CA PRO A 22 -3.70 -25.11 8.39
C PRO A 22 -2.79 -23.91 8.16
N ALA A 23 -1.50 -24.07 8.41
CA ALA A 23 -0.52 -23.01 8.23
C ALA A 23 -0.59 -22.46 6.79
N PRO A 24 -0.51 -21.14 6.59
CA PRO A 24 -0.46 -20.57 5.25
C PRO A 24 0.65 -21.19 4.42
N VAL A 25 0.36 -21.52 3.16
CA VAL A 25 1.33 -22.14 2.25
C VAL A 25 2.25 -21.07 1.62
N GLY A 26 1.83 -19.81 1.66
CA GLY A 26 2.59 -18.63 1.24
C GLY A 26 2.51 -17.51 2.30
N PHE A 27 3.23 -16.40 2.10
CA PHE A 27 3.13 -15.25 3.01
C PHE A 27 1.78 -14.53 2.79
N PRO A 28 0.92 -14.39 3.82
CA PRO A 28 -0.44 -13.88 3.62
C PRO A 28 -0.50 -12.38 3.34
N ILE A 29 -1.13 -12.00 2.23
CA ILE A 29 -1.37 -10.60 1.84
C ILE A 29 -2.86 -10.37 1.67
N LEU A 30 -3.37 -9.30 2.28
CA LEU A 30 -4.73 -8.84 2.07
C LEU A 30 -4.76 -7.66 1.12
N VAL A 31 -5.61 -7.74 0.10
CA VAL A 31 -5.98 -6.63 -0.77
C VAL A 31 -7.41 -6.21 -0.43
N ASP A 32 -7.63 -4.92 -0.22
CA ASP A 32 -8.95 -4.39 0.11
C ASP A 32 -9.67 -3.85 -1.14
N LEU A 33 -10.90 -4.32 -1.33
CA LEU A 33 -11.87 -3.84 -2.31
C LEU A 33 -13.17 -3.37 -1.64
N SER A 34 -13.24 -3.40 -0.31
CA SER A 34 -14.46 -3.11 0.44
C SER A 34 -14.84 -1.63 0.44
N HIS A 35 -14.01 -0.76 -0.15
CA HIS A 35 -14.19 0.68 -0.27
C HIS A 35 -14.35 1.13 -1.73
N LYS A 36 -14.93 0.26 -2.57
CA LYS A 36 -15.25 0.52 -4.00
C LYS A 36 -14.03 0.78 -4.88
N GLN A 37 -12.88 0.20 -4.54
CA GLN A 37 -11.71 0.19 -5.41
C GLN A 37 -12.03 -0.57 -6.70
N PRO A 38 -11.67 -0.05 -7.88
CA PRO A 38 -11.72 -0.82 -9.12
C PRO A 38 -10.75 -2.01 -9.11
N LEU A 39 -10.94 -2.95 -10.04
CA LEU A 39 -10.22 -4.24 -10.06
C LEU A 39 -9.01 -4.28 -11.01
N LEU A 40 -8.85 -3.28 -11.89
CA LEU A 40 -7.89 -3.35 -12.99
C LEU A 40 -6.47 -3.60 -12.47
N GLY A 41 -5.77 -4.59 -13.02
CA GLY A 41 -4.40 -4.92 -12.61
C GLY A 41 -4.28 -5.78 -11.34
N LEU A 42 -5.37 -6.04 -10.59
CA LEU A 42 -5.32 -6.91 -9.41
C LEU A 42 -4.93 -8.35 -9.78
N ASP A 43 -5.41 -8.88 -10.91
CA ASP A 43 -5.01 -10.19 -11.40
C ASP A 43 -3.51 -10.24 -11.76
N VAL A 44 -2.97 -9.13 -12.26
CA VAL A 44 -1.53 -8.99 -12.56
C VAL A 44 -0.72 -9.03 -11.27
N ILE A 45 -1.07 -8.24 -10.24
CA ILE A 45 -0.30 -8.22 -8.99
C ILE A 45 -0.30 -9.60 -8.30
N ILE A 46 -1.44 -10.32 -8.35
CA ILE A 46 -1.57 -11.68 -7.82
C ILE A 46 -0.60 -12.62 -8.54
N ARG A 47 -0.56 -12.57 -9.88
CA ARG A 47 0.27 -13.47 -10.70
C ARG A 47 1.76 -13.20 -10.58
N VAL A 48 2.18 -11.96 -10.35
CA VAL A 48 3.61 -11.63 -10.23
C VAL A 48 4.17 -11.94 -8.85
N VAL A 49 3.34 -12.30 -7.87
CA VAL A 49 3.78 -12.81 -6.56
C VAL A 49 3.09 -14.15 -6.26
N PRO A 50 3.44 -15.23 -6.99
CA PRO A 50 2.81 -16.54 -6.82
C PRO A 50 3.15 -17.19 -5.46
N GLU A 51 4.18 -16.70 -4.76
CA GLU A 51 4.56 -17.19 -3.43
C GLU A 51 3.69 -16.62 -2.30
N ALA A 52 2.90 -15.58 -2.58
CA ALA A 52 1.99 -15.00 -1.61
C ALA A 52 0.69 -15.82 -1.53
N GLN A 53 0.14 -15.90 -0.32
CA GLN A 53 -1.23 -16.36 -0.13
C GLN A 53 -2.15 -15.14 -0.14
N TRP A 54 -2.86 -14.95 -1.25
CA TRP A 54 -3.69 -13.77 -1.45
C TRP A 54 -5.05 -13.89 -0.78
N TYR A 55 -5.43 -12.84 -0.07
CA TYR A 55 -6.76 -12.60 0.46
C TYR A 55 -7.34 -11.36 -0.21
N VAL A 56 -8.58 -11.45 -0.67
CA VAL A 56 -9.29 -10.32 -1.29
C VAL A 56 -10.52 -10.02 -0.46
N LEU A 57 -10.55 -8.85 0.18
CA LEU A 57 -11.67 -8.40 1.00
C LEU A 57 -12.65 -7.59 0.15
N VAL A 58 -13.88 -8.06 0.03
CA VAL A 58 -14.98 -7.37 -0.64
C VAL A 58 -16.12 -7.05 0.33
N ARG A 59 -16.94 -6.06 0.02
CA ARG A 59 -17.98 -5.58 0.96
C ARG A 59 -19.14 -6.55 1.12
N THR A 60 -19.61 -7.15 0.02
CA THR A 60 -20.83 -7.97 0.00
C THR A 60 -20.63 -9.33 -0.68
N PRO A 61 -21.50 -10.33 -0.44
CA PRO A 61 -21.50 -11.59 -1.18
C PRO A 61 -21.70 -11.39 -2.69
N GLU A 62 -22.41 -10.34 -3.09
CA GLU A 62 -22.64 -9.98 -4.50
C GLU A 62 -21.33 -9.51 -5.14
N ASP A 63 -20.55 -8.68 -4.46
CA ASP A 63 -19.23 -8.27 -4.93
C ASP A 63 -18.29 -9.48 -5.09
N ALA A 64 -18.36 -10.45 -4.16
CA ALA A 64 -17.58 -11.69 -4.24
C ALA A 64 -17.92 -12.50 -5.50
N LYS A 65 -19.21 -12.59 -5.85
CA LYS A 65 -19.68 -13.27 -7.07
C LYS A 65 -19.31 -12.51 -8.35
N ALA A 66 -19.16 -11.20 -8.27
CA ALA A 66 -18.78 -10.35 -9.38
C ALA A 66 -17.27 -10.35 -9.68
N LEU A 67 -16.45 -10.92 -8.80
CA LEU A 67 -15.01 -11.01 -9.02
C LEU A 67 -14.70 -11.86 -10.28
N PRO A 68 -13.82 -11.38 -11.17
CA PRO A 68 -13.30 -12.17 -12.27
C PRO A 68 -12.67 -13.48 -11.78
N ALA A 69 -12.85 -14.56 -12.56
CA ALA A 69 -12.27 -15.86 -12.24
C ALA A 69 -10.74 -15.83 -12.08
N SER A 70 -10.05 -14.90 -12.77
CA SER A 70 -8.60 -14.69 -12.62
C SER A 70 -8.20 -14.25 -11.21
N ILE A 71 -9.10 -13.62 -10.46
CA ILE A 71 -8.89 -13.21 -9.06
C ILE A 71 -9.48 -14.27 -8.12
N ALA A 72 -10.75 -14.64 -8.32
CA ALA A 72 -11.47 -15.54 -7.42
C ALA A 72 -10.84 -16.94 -7.31
N ASN A 73 -10.20 -17.44 -8.38
CA ASN A 73 -9.54 -18.75 -8.36
C ASN A 73 -8.13 -18.71 -7.77
N ASN A 74 -7.55 -17.52 -7.56
CA ASN A 74 -6.15 -17.33 -7.11
C ASN A 74 -6.06 -16.60 -5.76
N ALA A 75 -7.18 -16.36 -5.08
CA ALA A 75 -7.23 -15.71 -3.79
C ALA A 75 -8.36 -16.26 -2.91
N VAL A 76 -8.16 -16.20 -1.60
CA VAL A 76 -9.23 -16.41 -0.62
C VAL A 76 -10.10 -15.16 -0.55
N VAL A 77 -11.36 -15.26 -0.97
CA VAL A 77 -12.30 -14.14 -0.93
C VAL A 77 -12.93 -14.03 0.45
N LEU A 78 -12.77 -12.87 1.09
CA LEU A 78 -13.38 -12.52 2.36
C LEU A 78 -14.51 -11.52 2.10
N VAL A 79 -15.62 -11.67 2.83
CA VAL A 79 -16.79 -10.79 2.71
C VAL A 79 -16.98 -10.01 4.00
N GLY A 80 -17.05 -8.69 3.89
CA GLY A 80 -17.34 -7.78 4.99
C GLY A 80 -16.47 -6.52 4.92
N ASP A 81 -15.91 -6.16 6.06
CA ASP A 81 -15.09 -4.96 6.22
C ASP A 81 -13.91 -5.29 7.11
N LEU A 82 -12.92 -4.39 7.16
CA LEU A 82 -11.66 -4.72 7.83
C LEU A 82 -11.84 -5.00 9.32
N SER A 83 -12.87 -4.40 9.96
CA SER A 83 -13.17 -4.62 11.38
C SER A 83 -13.63 -6.05 11.69
N LYS A 84 -14.12 -6.78 10.68
CA LYS A 84 -14.60 -8.17 10.80
C LYS A 84 -13.55 -9.20 10.43
N VAL A 85 -12.40 -8.78 9.89
CA VAL A 85 -11.31 -9.68 9.51
C VAL A 85 -10.31 -9.80 10.65
N ASP A 86 -10.12 -11.02 11.15
CA ASP A 86 -9.05 -11.30 12.11
C ASP A 86 -7.71 -11.44 11.39
N LEU A 87 -7.06 -10.30 11.13
CA LEU A 87 -5.79 -10.21 10.41
C LEU A 87 -4.67 -11.04 11.08
N GLU A 88 -4.70 -11.18 12.41
CA GLU A 88 -3.69 -11.94 13.14
C GLU A 88 -3.90 -13.44 13.01
N LYS A 89 -5.14 -13.90 13.14
CA LYS A 89 -5.49 -15.32 12.95
C LYS A 89 -5.23 -15.81 11.54
N LEU A 90 -5.38 -14.94 10.54
CA LEU A 90 -5.05 -15.22 9.15
C LEU A 90 -3.54 -15.09 8.85
N GLY A 91 -2.75 -14.58 9.80
CA GLY A 91 -1.32 -14.36 9.61
C GLY A 91 -0.99 -13.30 8.55
N ILE A 92 -1.89 -12.33 8.31
CA ILE A 92 -1.68 -11.25 7.33
C ILE A 92 -0.40 -10.48 7.70
N VAL A 93 0.56 -10.47 6.77
CA VAL A 93 1.81 -9.72 6.89
C VAL A 93 1.78 -8.41 6.11
N MET A 94 0.93 -8.30 5.09
CA MET A 94 0.77 -7.07 4.32
C MET A 94 -0.70 -6.77 4.02
N VAL A 95 -1.09 -5.50 4.16
CA VAL A 95 -2.39 -4.99 3.70
C VAL A 95 -2.15 -3.96 2.59
N ILE A 96 -2.87 -4.08 1.48
CA ILE A 96 -2.79 -3.17 0.34
C ILE A 96 -4.15 -2.52 0.12
N PHE A 97 -4.19 -1.20 0.18
CA PHE A 97 -5.29 -0.37 -0.27
C PHE A 97 -4.87 0.28 -1.59
N GLY A 98 -5.57 -0.06 -2.67
CA GLY A 98 -5.39 0.56 -3.97
C GLY A 98 -5.89 2.00 -3.99
N GLN A 99 -7.04 2.25 -4.61
CA GLN A 99 -7.60 3.60 -4.69
C GLN A 99 -9.01 3.67 -4.06
N PRO A 100 -9.12 3.68 -2.71
CA PRO A 100 -10.42 3.74 -2.02
C PRO A 100 -11.28 4.92 -2.46
N GLN A 101 -12.58 4.67 -2.64
CA GLN A 101 -13.59 5.67 -3.06
C GLN A 101 -14.68 5.89 -2.00
N ALA A 102 -14.60 5.19 -0.87
CA ALA A 102 -15.51 5.34 0.26
C ALA A 102 -14.70 5.42 1.56
N PRO A 103 -15.07 6.30 2.50
CA PRO A 103 -14.38 6.42 3.78
C PRO A 103 -14.48 5.12 4.60
N PRO A 104 -13.45 4.77 5.39
CA PRO A 104 -13.49 3.62 6.27
C PRO A 104 -14.30 3.95 7.54
N SER A 105 -14.82 2.93 8.21
CA SER A 105 -15.39 3.14 9.54
C SER A 105 -14.29 3.36 10.61
N PRO A 106 -14.58 4.03 11.74
CA PRO A 106 -13.64 4.15 12.84
C PRO A 106 -13.13 2.79 13.37
N GLU A 107 -13.98 1.76 13.34
CA GLU A 107 -13.64 0.40 13.75
C GLU A 107 -12.66 -0.26 12.78
N GLU A 108 -12.80 -0.01 11.47
CA GLU A 108 -11.83 -0.47 10.47
C GLU A 108 -10.46 0.18 10.68
N VAL A 109 -10.44 1.49 10.92
CA VAL A 109 -9.21 2.23 11.24
C VAL A 109 -8.56 1.68 12.52
N ALA A 110 -9.34 1.47 13.59
CA ALA A 110 -8.84 0.93 14.85
C ALA A 110 -8.28 -0.50 14.69
N ALA A 111 -8.93 -1.35 13.90
CA ALA A 111 -8.47 -2.70 13.59
C ALA A 111 -7.12 -2.68 12.84
N LEU A 112 -7.00 -1.81 11.84
CA LEU A 112 -5.76 -1.63 11.07
C LEU A 112 -4.61 -1.14 11.96
N VAL A 113 -4.85 -0.12 12.79
CA VAL A 113 -3.84 0.44 13.70
C VAL A 113 -3.39 -0.59 14.72
N LYS A 114 -4.34 -1.32 15.32
CA LYS A 114 -4.05 -2.40 16.25
C LYS A 114 -3.18 -3.46 15.58
N TRP A 115 -3.55 -3.89 14.37
CA TRP A 115 -2.77 -4.86 13.62
C TRP A 115 -1.36 -4.31 13.32
N LEU A 116 -1.21 -3.16 12.67
CA LEU A 116 0.11 -2.68 12.27
C LEU A 116 1.10 -2.53 13.45
N LYS A 117 0.59 -2.17 14.64
CA LYS A 117 1.40 -1.91 15.84
C LYS A 117 1.63 -3.13 16.75
N ALA A 118 0.94 -4.25 16.53
CA ALA A 118 1.03 -5.39 17.45
C ALA A 118 2.34 -6.19 17.36
N ALA A 119 3.02 -6.17 16.20
CA ALA A 119 4.29 -6.87 15.99
C ALA A 119 5.10 -6.22 14.85
N PRO A 120 6.45 -6.33 14.85
CA PRO A 120 7.27 -5.90 13.72
C PRO A 120 7.06 -6.80 12.50
N GLY A 121 7.53 -6.34 11.34
CA GLY A 121 7.47 -7.09 10.08
C GLY A 121 6.10 -7.07 9.40
N ARG A 122 5.20 -6.16 9.80
CA ARG A 122 3.95 -5.89 9.10
C ARG A 122 4.13 -4.76 8.10
N ALA A 123 3.47 -4.85 6.95
CA ALA A 123 3.53 -3.85 5.88
C ALA A 123 2.15 -3.32 5.50
N LEU A 124 2.03 -2.01 5.37
CA LEU A 124 0.82 -1.35 4.89
C LEU A 124 1.15 -0.55 3.64
N TRP A 125 0.53 -0.86 2.51
CA TRP A 125 0.60 -0.03 1.31
C TRP A 125 -0.73 0.67 1.11
N VAL A 126 -0.73 1.99 1.29
CA VAL A 126 -1.86 2.85 0.96
C VAL A 126 -1.54 3.59 -0.32
N ALA A 127 -2.39 3.46 -1.33
CA ALA A 127 -2.33 4.31 -2.49
C ALA A 127 -3.47 5.31 -2.50
N ALA A 128 -3.25 6.35 -3.28
CA ALA A 128 -4.22 7.37 -3.57
C ALA A 128 -4.15 7.71 -5.06
N ASP A 129 -4.64 8.88 -5.40
CA ASP A 129 -4.59 9.51 -6.70
C ASP A 129 -4.16 10.98 -6.50
N SER A 130 -4.45 11.85 -7.45
CA SER A 130 -4.29 13.29 -7.33
C SER A 130 -5.61 14.05 -7.30
N ASP A 131 -5.50 15.37 -7.46
CA ASP A 131 -6.63 16.27 -7.69
C ASP A 131 -7.16 16.25 -9.15
N TYR A 132 -6.78 15.26 -9.96
CA TYR A 132 -7.20 15.14 -11.37
C TYR A 132 -8.65 14.64 -11.48
N PRO A 133 -9.54 15.35 -12.20
CA PRO A 133 -10.98 15.11 -12.13
C PRO A 133 -11.47 13.81 -12.79
N ALA A 134 -10.67 13.20 -13.68
CA ALA A 134 -11.12 12.04 -14.45
C ALA A 134 -11.30 10.75 -13.61
N GLN A 135 -10.68 10.68 -12.43
CA GLN A 135 -10.67 9.48 -11.59
C GLN A 135 -11.38 9.69 -10.23
N GLY A 136 -11.91 10.88 -9.97
CA GLY A 136 -12.69 11.16 -8.77
C GLY A 136 -12.50 12.59 -8.23
N GLY A 137 -12.93 12.79 -6.99
CA GLY A 137 -12.63 13.98 -6.20
C GLY A 137 -11.54 13.68 -5.16
N PRO A 138 -11.38 14.54 -4.13
CA PRO A 138 -10.30 14.38 -3.14
C PRO A 138 -10.44 13.15 -2.24
N GLN A 139 -11.45 12.29 -2.44
CA GLN A 139 -11.81 11.21 -1.53
C GLN A 139 -10.66 10.22 -1.31
N SER A 140 -9.96 9.79 -2.36
CA SER A 140 -8.83 8.86 -2.20
C SER A 140 -7.65 9.50 -1.46
N GLN A 141 -7.40 10.80 -1.69
CA GLN A 141 -6.35 11.54 -0.99
C GLN A 141 -6.69 11.74 0.49
N GLU A 142 -7.95 12.07 0.80
CA GLU A 142 -8.47 12.18 2.17
C GLU A 142 -8.41 10.85 2.91
N TRP A 143 -8.84 9.77 2.24
CA TRP A 143 -8.80 8.42 2.78
C TRP A 143 -7.37 8.03 3.12
N ALA A 144 -6.44 8.22 2.18
CA ALA A 144 -5.04 7.91 2.40
C ALA A 144 -4.48 8.74 3.56
N ASN A 145 -4.65 10.05 3.55
CA ASN A 145 -4.16 10.93 4.61
C ASN A 145 -4.72 10.56 6.00
N MET A 146 -6.00 10.17 6.09
CA MET A 146 -6.62 9.70 7.33
C MET A 146 -5.96 8.42 7.86
N ILE A 147 -5.74 7.42 6.99
CA ILE A 147 -5.08 6.18 7.41
C ILE A 147 -3.63 6.43 7.81
N MET A 148 -2.90 7.21 7.02
CA MET A 148 -1.51 7.54 7.28
C MET A 148 -1.35 8.25 8.64
N GLU A 149 -2.27 9.15 8.97
CA GLU A 149 -2.33 9.78 10.29
C GLU A 149 -2.63 8.77 11.41
N ALA A 150 -3.67 7.95 11.25
CA ALA A 150 -4.09 7.00 12.27
C ALA A 150 -2.99 5.98 12.63
N VAL A 151 -2.21 5.53 11.65
CA VAL A 151 -1.09 4.61 11.89
C VAL A 151 0.15 5.29 12.48
N GLY A 152 0.18 6.62 12.53
CA GLY A 152 1.29 7.42 13.04
C GLY A 152 2.41 7.63 12.01
N CYS A 153 2.10 7.48 10.72
CA CYS A 153 3.02 7.81 9.64
C CYS A 153 2.97 9.31 9.35
N ARG A 154 4.11 9.91 8.98
CA ARG A 154 4.22 11.35 8.70
C ARG A 154 3.97 11.69 7.24
N LEU A 155 4.01 10.70 6.34
CA LEU A 155 3.77 10.86 4.91
C LEU A 155 2.32 11.21 4.59
N ARG A 156 2.10 12.09 3.61
CA ARG A 156 0.78 12.51 3.13
C ARG A 156 0.76 12.69 1.61
N ILE A 157 -0.41 12.56 1.01
CA ILE A 157 -0.67 12.98 -0.37
C ILE A 157 -1.11 14.43 -0.34
N ASP A 158 -0.41 15.30 -1.06
CA ASP A 158 -0.84 16.69 -1.19
C ASP A 158 -1.98 16.85 -2.21
N TYR A 159 -2.80 17.88 -2.05
CA TYR A 159 -4.02 18.12 -2.85
C TYR A 159 -3.74 18.81 -4.20
N VAL A 160 -2.80 18.25 -4.96
CA VAL A 160 -2.37 18.67 -6.30
C VAL A 160 -1.94 17.45 -7.11
N SER A 161 -1.63 17.64 -8.39
CA SER A 161 -1.09 16.62 -9.28
C SER A 161 0.39 16.87 -9.57
N ALA A 162 1.15 15.79 -9.75
CA ALA A 162 2.47 15.83 -10.32
C ALA A 162 2.42 15.38 -11.79
N GLU A 163 2.92 16.23 -12.68
CA GLU A 163 3.01 15.95 -14.11
C GLU A 163 4.47 15.95 -14.56
N ASP A 164 4.75 15.31 -15.70
CA ASP A 164 6.05 15.36 -16.33
C ASP A 164 5.91 15.51 -17.85
N ARG A 165 6.15 16.71 -18.36
CA ARG A 165 6.02 17.00 -19.79
C ARG A 165 7.13 16.39 -20.66
N VAL A 166 8.17 15.81 -20.05
CA VAL A 166 9.31 15.21 -20.74
C VAL A 166 9.31 13.68 -20.63
N SER A 167 9.06 13.15 -19.44
CA SER A 167 8.96 11.70 -19.19
C SER A 167 7.49 11.30 -19.05
N ASN A 168 6.79 11.16 -20.17
CA ASN A 168 5.39 10.73 -20.20
C ASN A 168 5.07 9.81 -21.38
N ALA A 169 3.91 9.15 -21.29
CA ALA A 169 3.36 8.36 -22.38
C ALA A 169 2.51 9.22 -23.33
N SER A 170 2.83 9.18 -24.63
CA SER A 170 2.02 9.79 -25.70
C SER A 170 1.82 11.32 -25.58
N GLY A 171 2.76 12.05 -24.97
CA GLY A 171 2.80 13.51 -24.97
C GLY A 171 1.93 14.20 -23.90
N ALA A 172 1.28 13.44 -23.00
CA ALA A 172 0.43 14.02 -21.95
C ALA A 172 1.13 13.99 -20.59
N GLY A 173 1.31 15.16 -19.96
CA GLY A 173 2.11 15.32 -18.73
C GLY A 173 1.64 14.47 -17.54
N TYR A 174 0.34 14.21 -17.42
CA TYR A 174 -0.22 13.38 -16.35
C TYR A 174 0.07 11.87 -16.52
N ARG A 175 0.52 11.40 -17.69
CA ARG A 175 0.87 9.98 -17.93
C ARG A 175 2.33 9.75 -17.58
N VAL A 176 2.70 10.01 -16.33
CA VAL A 176 4.09 10.11 -15.89
C VAL A 176 4.78 8.75 -16.03
N LEU A 177 5.87 8.72 -16.81
CA LEU A 177 6.81 7.61 -16.83
C LEU A 177 7.84 7.86 -15.73
N ALA A 178 7.46 7.49 -14.51
CA ALA A 178 8.18 7.77 -13.29
C ALA A 178 9.41 6.87 -13.13
N PHE A 179 10.44 7.37 -12.45
CA PHE A 179 11.70 6.67 -12.25
C PHE A 179 11.63 5.84 -10.98
N GLY A 180 11.68 4.52 -11.10
CA GLY A 180 11.79 3.60 -9.96
C GLY A 180 13.23 3.18 -9.65
N ASN A 181 14.13 3.30 -10.63
CA ASN A 181 15.57 3.05 -10.47
C ASN A 181 16.30 4.04 -9.54
N VAL A 182 15.63 5.12 -9.12
CA VAL A 182 16.17 6.10 -8.16
C VAL A 182 15.88 5.74 -6.70
N SER A 183 15.10 4.67 -6.44
CA SER A 183 14.65 4.31 -5.10
C SER A 183 15.79 4.28 -4.08
N GLU A 184 15.65 4.90 -2.92
CA GLU A 184 16.66 4.84 -1.86
C GLU A 184 16.82 3.45 -1.24
N ILE A 185 15.92 2.52 -1.58
CA ILE A 185 16.01 1.10 -1.23
C ILE A 185 16.56 0.35 -2.45
N PRO A 186 17.83 -0.10 -2.42
CA PRO A 186 18.50 -0.65 -3.60
C PRO A 186 17.74 -1.81 -4.24
N GLU A 187 17.18 -2.71 -3.44
CA GLU A 187 16.49 -3.91 -3.92
C GLU A 187 15.27 -3.59 -4.79
N LEU A 188 14.64 -2.43 -4.57
CA LEU A 188 13.51 -1.99 -5.37
C LEU A 188 13.91 -1.59 -6.80
N ARG A 189 15.21 -1.32 -7.04
CA ARG A 189 15.77 -0.98 -8.35
C ARG A 189 15.98 -2.21 -9.24
N TYR A 190 15.93 -3.42 -8.68
CA TYR A 190 16.28 -4.64 -9.41
C TYR A 190 15.37 -4.88 -10.62
N GLY A 191 15.93 -4.73 -11.83
CA GLY A 191 15.18 -4.88 -13.09
C GLY A 191 14.09 -3.82 -13.29
N VAL A 192 14.20 -2.67 -12.61
CA VAL A 192 13.25 -1.56 -12.71
C VAL A 192 13.93 -0.36 -13.34
N ASP A 193 13.29 0.24 -14.34
CA ASP A 193 13.65 1.56 -14.87
C ASP A 193 12.47 2.52 -14.68
N ARG A 194 11.53 2.51 -15.64
CA ARG A 194 10.33 3.36 -15.62
C ARG A 194 9.07 2.60 -15.22
N VAL A 195 8.22 3.25 -14.45
CA VAL A 195 6.93 2.75 -14.01
C VAL A 195 5.86 3.80 -14.29
N LEU A 196 4.67 3.39 -14.72
CA LEU A 196 3.59 4.34 -14.99
C LEU A 196 2.94 4.79 -13.70
N PHE A 197 2.88 6.11 -13.55
CA PHE A 197 2.07 6.81 -12.57
C PHE A 197 1.09 7.69 -13.36
N HIS A 198 -0.19 7.30 -13.44
CA HIS A 198 -1.19 7.87 -14.34
C HIS A 198 -2.07 8.90 -13.63
N GLY A 199 -1.54 10.12 -13.49
CA GLY A 199 -2.14 11.25 -12.79
C GLY A 199 -1.77 11.29 -11.31
N PRO A 200 -0.49 11.16 -10.93
CA PRO A 200 -0.16 10.91 -9.54
C PRO A 200 -0.24 12.14 -8.64
N GLY A 201 -0.65 11.92 -7.39
CA GLY A 201 -0.49 12.92 -6.32
C GLY A 201 0.97 12.96 -5.81
N PRO A 202 1.55 14.14 -5.53
CA PRO A 202 2.87 14.21 -4.93
C PRO A 202 2.84 13.86 -3.44
N ILE A 203 3.91 13.22 -2.97
CA ILE A 203 4.08 12.87 -1.56
C ILE A 203 4.72 14.04 -0.81
N ALA A 204 4.08 14.42 0.29
CA ALA A 204 4.54 15.38 1.29
C ALA A 204 4.76 14.67 2.63
N TRP A 205 5.24 15.40 3.63
CA TRP A 205 5.28 14.94 5.02
C TRP A 205 4.85 16.02 5.99
N VAL A 206 4.39 15.62 7.18
CA VAL A 206 3.90 16.51 8.24
C VAL A 206 4.84 16.45 9.45
N ASP A 207 5.26 17.62 9.91
CA ASP A 207 6.10 17.74 11.09
C ASP A 207 5.31 17.63 12.41
N ASP A 208 6.01 17.63 13.54
CA ASP A 208 5.38 17.48 14.86
C ASP A 208 4.55 18.71 15.26
N ALA A 209 4.71 19.83 14.54
CA ALA A 209 3.89 21.03 14.68
C ALA A 209 2.66 21.03 13.73
N GLY A 210 2.46 19.96 12.96
CA GLY A 210 1.37 19.84 11.99
C GLY A 210 1.61 20.60 10.69
N LYS A 211 2.82 21.12 10.45
CA LYS A 211 3.17 21.81 9.22
C LYS A 211 3.56 20.81 8.14
N TRP A 212 3.03 21.05 6.95
CA TRP A 212 3.34 20.25 5.76
C TRP A 212 4.62 20.74 5.08
N HIS A 213 5.40 19.79 4.59
CA HIS A 213 6.66 20.01 3.90
C HIS A 213 6.73 19.14 2.65
N LYS A 214 7.46 19.61 1.64
CA LYS A 214 7.78 18.80 0.46
C LYS A 214 8.65 17.64 0.90
N LEU A 215 8.43 16.45 0.34
CA LEU A 215 9.28 15.31 0.60
C LEU A 215 10.42 15.29 -0.42
N THR A 216 11.62 15.67 0.03
CA THR A 216 12.82 15.74 -0.81
C THR A 216 13.98 14.97 -0.18
N PRO A 217 15.02 14.60 -0.94
CA PRO A 217 16.19 13.92 -0.37
C PRO A 217 16.90 14.71 0.75
N THR A 218 16.82 16.05 0.71
CA THR A 218 17.43 16.95 1.70
C THR A 218 16.50 17.32 2.85
N GLU A 219 15.18 17.12 2.69
CA GLU A 219 14.16 17.49 3.67
C GLU A 219 13.10 16.39 3.74
N LYS A 220 13.32 15.45 4.67
CA LYS A 220 12.43 14.32 4.95
C LYS A 220 12.58 13.84 6.40
N PRO A 221 11.57 13.15 6.97
CA PRO A 221 11.70 12.55 8.29
C PRO A 221 12.76 11.45 8.35
N ALA A 222 13.21 11.14 9.56
CA ALA A 222 14.04 9.96 9.79
C ALA A 222 13.26 8.67 9.44
N ASN A 223 13.99 7.64 9.02
CA ASN A 223 13.43 6.35 8.59
C ASN A 223 12.45 6.43 7.40
N THR A 224 12.55 7.51 6.61
CA THR A 224 11.77 7.69 5.38
C THR A 224 12.64 7.48 4.15
N TYR A 225 12.09 6.75 3.18
CA TYR A 225 12.75 6.37 1.94
C TYR A 225 11.92 6.81 0.74
N ILE A 226 12.50 7.60 -0.15
CA ILE A 226 11.93 7.99 -1.44
C ILE A 226 12.12 6.82 -2.41
N ILE A 227 11.02 6.35 -3.01
CA ILE A 227 11.03 5.13 -3.85
C ILE A 227 10.89 5.48 -5.33
N VAL A 228 9.95 6.36 -5.67
CA VAL A 228 9.66 6.75 -7.06
C VAL A 228 9.56 8.26 -7.15
N THR A 229 10.15 8.84 -8.20
CA THR A 229 10.00 10.27 -8.52
C THR A 229 9.60 10.49 -9.97
N THR A 230 9.10 11.69 -10.29
CA THR A 230 9.15 12.21 -11.68
C THR A 230 10.60 12.35 -12.16
N SER A 231 10.81 12.75 -13.42
CA SER A 231 12.12 13.26 -13.83
C SER A 231 12.44 14.58 -13.09
N PRO A 232 13.69 15.07 -13.18
CA PRO A 232 14.05 16.41 -12.67
C PRO A 232 13.27 17.57 -13.32
N LYS A 233 12.48 17.31 -14.38
CA LYS A 233 11.62 18.29 -15.06
C LYS A 233 10.14 18.12 -14.71
N GLY A 234 9.82 17.34 -13.67
CA GLY A 234 8.48 17.25 -13.13
C GLY A 234 7.95 18.63 -12.72
N GLU A 235 6.64 18.78 -12.77
CA GLU A 235 5.91 20.02 -12.49
C GLU A 235 4.67 19.72 -11.66
N ILE A 236 4.41 20.55 -10.66
CA ILE A 236 3.17 20.51 -9.88
C ILE A 236 2.08 21.27 -10.63
N VAL A 237 0.93 20.63 -10.83
CA VAL A 237 -0.23 21.17 -11.51
C VAL A 237 -1.44 21.09 -10.59
N LYS A 238 -2.29 22.11 -10.64
CA LYS A 238 -3.59 22.12 -9.95
C LYS A 238 -4.68 21.83 -10.96
N ASN A 239 -5.37 20.72 -10.79
CA ASN A 239 -6.44 20.25 -11.66
C ASN A 239 -7.82 20.41 -11.02
N SER A 240 -7.91 20.65 -9.70
CA SER A 240 -9.16 20.89 -8.99
C SER A 240 -9.09 22.09 -8.06
N GLN A 241 -10.22 22.77 -7.86
CA GLN A 241 -10.36 23.86 -6.88
C GLN A 241 -11.00 23.38 -5.56
N VAL A 242 -11.32 22.09 -5.42
CA VAL A 242 -12.04 21.55 -4.25
C VAL A 242 -11.20 21.65 -2.98
N LYS A 243 -9.88 21.44 -3.08
CA LYS A 243 -8.93 21.62 -1.98
C LYS A 243 -7.71 22.42 -2.42
N LEU A 244 -7.09 23.07 -1.44
CA LEU A 244 -5.83 23.78 -1.63
C LEU A 244 -4.66 22.85 -1.29
N PRO A 245 -3.51 23.00 -1.99
CA PRO A 245 -2.29 22.33 -1.58
C PRO A 245 -1.82 22.79 -0.21
N ASN A 246 -1.14 21.90 0.51
CA ASN A 246 -0.52 22.18 1.80
C ASN A 246 1.01 22.33 1.71
N ALA A 247 1.70 21.57 0.85
CA ALA A 247 3.16 21.53 0.76
C ALA A 247 3.70 22.06 -0.58
N TYR A 248 3.13 21.59 -1.68
CA TYR A 248 3.56 21.88 -3.04
C TYR A 248 2.69 22.97 -3.66
N GLN A 249 3.29 23.95 -4.32
CA GLN A 249 2.58 25.01 -5.01
C GLN A 249 2.53 24.74 -6.53
N PRO A 250 1.43 25.07 -7.22
CA PRO A 250 1.36 24.95 -8.67
C PRO A 250 2.49 25.72 -9.35
N GLY A 251 3.17 25.07 -10.29
CA GLY A 251 4.37 25.59 -10.95
C GLY A 251 5.69 25.26 -10.25
N ASP A 252 5.67 24.65 -9.06
CA ASP A 252 6.87 24.02 -8.49
C ASP A 252 7.44 22.97 -9.46
N ARG A 253 8.77 22.89 -9.54
CA ARG A 253 9.48 22.01 -10.46
C ARG A 253 10.58 21.22 -9.77
N GLY A 254 10.87 20.03 -10.30
CA GLY A 254 11.96 19.19 -9.84
C GLY A 254 11.65 17.70 -9.95
N ALA A 255 12.50 16.87 -9.33
CA ALA A 255 12.18 15.47 -9.08
C ALA A 255 11.17 15.41 -7.92
N ILE A 256 9.89 15.26 -8.26
CA ILE A 256 8.78 15.23 -7.31
C ILE A 256 8.58 13.79 -6.83
N THR A 257 8.52 13.59 -5.52
CA THR A 257 8.30 12.25 -4.95
C THR A 257 6.87 11.79 -5.20
N LEU A 258 6.73 10.59 -5.78
CA LEU A 258 5.44 9.95 -6.12
C LEU A 258 5.14 8.70 -5.29
N MET A 259 6.17 8.09 -4.70
CA MET A 259 6.04 6.99 -3.76
C MET A 259 7.15 7.04 -2.73
N ALA A 260 6.81 6.79 -1.47
CA ALA A 260 7.76 6.73 -0.38
C ALA A 260 7.34 5.68 0.66
N ALA A 261 8.28 5.26 1.50
CA ALA A 261 8.03 4.42 2.65
C ALA A 261 8.55 5.07 3.93
N GLU A 262 7.91 4.77 5.06
CA GLU A 262 8.36 5.10 6.40
C GLU A 262 8.39 3.84 7.27
N LEU A 263 9.47 3.65 8.01
CA LEU A 263 9.55 2.59 9.02
C LEU A 263 8.98 3.10 10.33
N ILE A 264 7.83 2.54 10.73
CA ILE A 264 7.11 2.88 11.96
C ILE A 264 7.66 2.04 13.11
N PRO A 265 8.23 2.66 14.16
CA PRO A 265 8.71 1.92 15.32
C PRO A 265 7.57 1.18 16.01
N VAL A 266 7.79 -0.10 16.29
CA VAL A 266 6.88 -0.95 17.08
C VAL A 266 7.70 -1.74 18.09
N LYS A 267 7.05 -2.39 19.06
CA LYS A 267 7.77 -3.19 20.06
C LYS A 267 8.56 -4.31 19.37
N GLY A 268 9.88 -4.26 19.45
CA GLY A 268 10.77 -5.28 18.90
C GLY A 268 11.24 -5.07 17.46
N GLY A 269 10.94 -3.92 16.83
CA GLY A 269 11.44 -3.61 15.49
C GLY A 269 10.62 -2.53 14.79
N TYR A 270 10.36 -2.73 13.50
CA TYR A 270 9.61 -1.79 12.67
C TYR A 270 8.49 -2.50 11.91
N SER A 271 7.41 -1.76 11.68
CA SER A 271 6.44 -2.02 10.61
C SER A 271 6.72 -1.04 9.46
N ILE A 272 6.36 -1.42 8.24
CA ILE A 272 6.61 -0.61 7.04
C ILE A 272 5.29 0.01 6.58
N VAL A 273 5.27 1.31 6.34
CA VAL A 273 4.14 1.99 5.70
C VAL A 273 4.61 2.59 4.38
N LEU A 274 3.97 2.21 3.28
CA LEU A 274 4.19 2.76 1.95
C LEU A 274 3.01 3.64 1.55
N LEU A 275 3.33 4.79 0.96
CA LEU A 275 2.37 5.70 0.36
C LEU A 275 2.73 5.95 -1.09
N SER A 276 1.76 5.80 -2.00
CA SER A 276 1.93 6.13 -3.41
C SER A 276 0.81 7.02 -3.93
N GLY A 277 1.17 7.99 -4.77
CA GLY A 277 0.23 8.87 -5.46
C GLY A 277 -0.47 8.24 -6.65
N GLU A 278 -0.13 6.98 -6.97
CA GLU A 278 -0.83 6.13 -7.94
C GLU A 278 -1.04 4.75 -7.29
N SER A 279 -2.07 4.05 -7.74
CA SER A 279 -2.45 2.76 -7.20
C SER A 279 -1.72 1.56 -7.83
N PRO A 280 -1.29 0.56 -7.02
CA PRO A 280 -0.78 -0.71 -7.55
C PRO A 280 -1.82 -1.46 -8.41
N TYR A 281 -3.10 -1.29 -8.12
CA TYR A 281 -4.25 -1.83 -8.86
C TYR A 281 -5.46 -0.90 -8.73
N GLY A 282 -6.42 -0.96 -9.64
CA GLY A 282 -7.71 -0.29 -9.47
C GLY A 282 -7.75 1.18 -9.86
N ALA A 283 -6.69 1.76 -10.39
CA ALA A 283 -6.77 3.03 -11.11
C ALA A 283 -7.22 2.82 -12.57
N TYR A 284 -7.45 3.91 -13.31
CA TYR A 284 -7.69 3.86 -14.76
C TYR A 284 -6.57 3.10 -15.49
N GLN A 285 -5.31 3.34 -15.09
CA GLN A 285 -4.16 2.59 -15.56
C GLN A 285 -3.12 2.47 -14.42
N PRO A 286 -3.12 1.38 -13.65
CA PRO A 286 -2.36 1.27 -12.41
C PRO A 286 -0.86 1.07 -12.62
N ILE A 287 -0.07 1.16 -11.54
CA ILE A 287 1.37 0.89 -11.51
C ILE A 287 1.71 -0.48 -12.13
N ALA A 288 0.83 -1.49 -12.00
CA ALA A 288 1.03 -2.85 -12.53
C ALA A 288 1.16 -2.94 -14.06
N THR A 289 0.96 -1.83 -14.77
CA THR A 289 1.00 -1.76 -16.23
C THR A 289 2.38 -2.10 -16.79
N TRP A 290 2.43 -3.09 -17.68
CA TRP A 290 3.67 -3.53 -18.35
C TRP A 290 3.96 -2.75 -19.65
N MET A 291 2.92 -2.22 -20.31
CA MET A 291 3.06 -1.40 -21.51
C MET A 291 1.94 -0.37 -21.61
N TYR A 292 2.29 0.85 -22.01
CA TYR A 292 1.31 1.92 -22.23
C TYR A 292 1.75 2.85 -23.37
N TYR A 293 0.89 3.01 -24.38
CA TYR A 293 1.20 3.74 -25.63
C TYR A 293 2.57 3.39 -26.23
N GLY A 294 2.88 2.09 -26.33
CA GLY A 294 4.13 1.59 -26.89
C GLY A 294 5.36 1.69 -25.98
N ASN A 295 5.24 2.30 -24.80
CA ASN A 295 6.31 2.32 -23.80
C ASN A 295 6.29 1.02 -23.02
N VAL A 296 7.39 0.25 -23.03
CA VAL A 296 7.58 -0.90 -22.14
C VAL A 296 7.95 -0.40 -20.75
N LEU A 297 7.29 -0.93 -19.73
CA LEU A 297 7.34 -0.45 -18.36
C LEU A 297 7.69 -1.58 -17.40
N SER A 298 8.27 -1.19 -16.27
CA SER A 298 8.71 -2.09 -15.22
C SER A 298 7.62 -2.39 -14.19
N GLY A 299 6.36 -2.02 -14.43
CA GLY A 299 5.26 -2.11 -13.47
C GLY A 299 5.14 -3.44 -12.73
N PRO A 300 4.98 -4.58 -13.45
CA PRO A 300 4.93 -5.91 -12.85
C PRO A 300 6.15 -6.23 -11.97
N ARG A 301 7.36 -5.92 -12.45
CA ARG A 301 8.61 -6.16 -11.73
C ARG A 301 8.72 -5.28 -10.49
N PHE A 302 8.37 -4.00 -10.61
CA PHE A 302 8.41 -3.04 -9.51
C PHE A 302 7.47 -3.44 -8.38
N ILE A 303 6.21 -3.78 -8.68
CA ILE A 303 5.24 -4.25 -7.67
C ILE A 303 5.76 -5.49 -6.95
N ARG A 304 6.30 -6.46 -7.71
CA ARG A 304 6.91 -7.65 -7.12
C ARG A 304 8.03 -7.27 -6.16
N ASN A 305 8.95 -6.40 -6.57
CA ASN A 305 10.06 -5.98 -5.70
C ASN A 305 9.55 -5.32 -4.40
N VAL A 306 8.57 -4.41 -4.51
CA VAL A 306 7.96 -3.74 -3.36
C VAL A 306 7.35 -4.74 -2.39
N ILE A 307 6.57 -5.71 -2.88
CA ILE A 307 5.92 -6.71 -2.02
C ILE A 307 6.96 -7.61 -1.35
N LEU A 308 7.94 -8.12 -2.09
CA LEU A 308 8.96 -9.02 -1.53
C LEU A 308 9.82 -8.33 -0.48
N TRP A 309 10.16 -7.05 -0.71
CA TRP A 309 10.89 -6.24 0.25
C TRP A 309 10.04 -5.94 1.49
N ALA A 310 8.82 -5.44 1.30
CA ALA A 310 7.96 -4.99 2.40
C ALA A 310 7.53 -6.15 3.32
N THR A 311 7.37 -7.35 2.77
CA THR A 311 7.03 -8.56 3.55
C THR A 311 8.25 -9.23 4.18
N GLY A 312 9.47 -8.78 3.88
CA GLY A 312 10.71 -9.40 4.36
C GLY A 312 10.98 -10.79 3.78
N TYR A 313 10.13 -11.32 2.90
CA TYR A 313 10.37 -12.60 2.22
C TYR A 313 11.67 -12.53 1.42
N MET A 314 11.92 -11.36 0.79
CA MET A 314 13.12 -10.98 0.03
C MET A 314 13.45 -11.92 -1.15
N GLY A 315 12.75 -13.05 -1.35
CA GLY A 315 12.76 -13.90 -2.54
C GLY A 315 14.05 -13.88 -3.34
N GLU A 316 13.94 -13.54 -4.62
CA GLU A 316 15.10 -13.32 -5.50
C GLU A 316 15.92 -12.05 -5.17
N LEU A 317 15.33 -11.09 -4.45
CA LEU A 317 16.03 -9.86 -4.05
C LEU A 317 17.19 -10.14 -3.09
N LYS A 318 17.20 -11.27 -2.38
CA LYS A 318 18.32 -11.70 -1.54
C LYS A 318 19.63 -11.81 -2.31
N GLU A 319 19.58 -12.24 -3.58
CA GLU A 319 20.78 -12.34 -4.40
C GLU A 319 21.22 -10.96 -4.89
N TYR A 320 20.28 -10.09 -5.21
CA TYR A 320 20.59 -8.71 -5.59
C TYR A 320 21.19 -7.91 -4.43
N ALA A 321 20.71 -8.10 -3.20
CA ALA A 321 21.23 -7.42 -2.01
C ALA A 321 22.70 -7.77 -1.67
N LYS A 322 23.29 -8.77 -2.35
CA LYS A 322 24.71 -9.13 -2.21
C LYS A 322 25.63 -8.41 -3.20
N LEU A 323 25.08 -7.76 -4.23
CA LEU A 323 25.80 -7.03 -5.27
C LEU A 323 26.09 -5.59 -4.83
#